data_AF-A0A853G3M0-F1
#
_entry.id   AF-A0A853G3M0-F1
#
_cell.length_a   1.000
_cell.length_b   1.000
_cell.length_c   1.000
_cell.angle_alpha   90.00
_cell.angle_beta   90.00
_cell.angle_gamma   90.00
#
_symmetry.space_group_name_H-M   'P 1'
#
loop_
_entity.id
_entity.type
_entity.pdbx_description
1 polymer ?
#
loop_
_entity_poly.entity_id
_entity_poly.type
_entity_poly.pdbx_seq_one_letter_code
_entity_poly.pdbx_strand_id
1 'polypeptide(L)'
;MSWRFLFVLLLIAAGASAWGGVRLGEWLVAHGPVSEAPLDTTDITDVPVLDADGRPFMAQPPQPLINGTLGVPQPVTDIAWHIPEQALSETTEDAGIALATTPITMDEAIQISASGNTDFQGIADVGDLGLSAADFNNPIGMTPPVPIPAPSSQANGGQQNWQNNLSQELQACTALGFFDRPSCAWAARNRYCEPNNAWGRVANCPAKSF
;
A
#
# COMPACT_ATOMS: atom_id res chain seq x y z
N MET A 1 44.89 47.10 28.12
CA MET A 1 45.05 46.90 26.67
C MET A 1 43.90 47.58 25.95
N SER A 2 44.18 48.46 24.98
CA SER A 2 43.15 49.30 24.35
C SER A 2 42.24 48.47 23.45
N TRP A 3 40.92 48.50 23.70
CA TRP A 3 39.91 47.76 22.94
C TRP A 3 40.00 48.05 21.43
N ARG A 4 40.47 49.24 21.04
CA ARG A 4 40.60 49.64 19.63
C ARG A 4 41.61 48.77 18.88
N PHE A 5 42.68 48.32 19.55
CA PHE A 5 43.63 47.39 18.95
C PHE A 5 43.00 46.02 18.67
N LEU A 6 42.07 45.57 19.52
CA LEU A 6 41.33 44.33 19.27
C LEU A 6 40.45 44.44 18.02
N PHE A 7 39.78 45.58 17.80
CA PHE A 7 38.97 45.79 16.58
C PHE A 7 39.81 45.81 15.32
N VAL A 8 40.94 46.51 15.35
CA VAL A 8 41.83 46.58 14.20
C VAL A 8 42.37 45.19 13.86
N LEU A 9 42.80 44.42 14.87
CA LEU A 9 43.30 43.07 14.65
C LEU A 9 42.20 42.12 14.14
N LEU A 10 40.97 42.22 14.65
CA LEU A 10 39.84 41.44 14.15
C LEU A 10 39.48 41.77 12.71
N LEU A 11 39.48 43.05 12.33
CA LEU A 11 39.18 43.46 10.96
C LEU A 11 40.27 42.99 9.98
N ILE A 12 41.54 43.06 10.38
CA ILE A 12 42.65 42.55 9.56
C ILE A 12 42.54 41.03 9.41
N ALA A 13 42.28 40.30 10.50
CA ALA A 13 42.11 38.85 10.46
C ALA A 13 40.93 38.45 9.57
N ALA A 14 39.78 39.11 9.71
CA ALA A 14 38.60 38.85 8.89
C ALA A 14 38.87 39.13 7.40
N GLY A 15 39.54 40.23 7.07
CA GLY A 15 39.93 40.57 5.70
C GLY A 15 40.89 39.54 5.10
N ALA A 16 41.91 39.11 5.86
CA ALA A 16 42.86 38.10 5.43
C ALA A 16 42.18 36.73 5.20
N SER A 17 41.27 36.32 6.09
CA SER A 17 40.52 35.07 5.94
C SER A 17 39.61 35.07 4.72
N ALA A 18 38.86 36.16 4.50
CA ALA A 18 37.99 36.28 3.33
C ALA A 18 38.79 36.25 2.02
N TRP A 19 39.90 37.00 1.96
CA TRP A 19 40.74 37.03 0.77
C TRP A 19 41.41 35.68 0.48
N GLY A 20 41.94 35.02 1.52
CA GLY A 20 42.53 33.69 1.41
C GLY A 20 41.52 32.65 0.92
N GLY A 21 40.28 32.68 1.43
CA GLY A 21 39.22 31.78 1.02
C GLY A 21 38.88 31.90 -0.47
N VAL A 22 38.75 33.13 -0.99
CA VAL A 22 38.46 33.36 -2.42
C VAL A 22 39.59 32.84 -3.30
N ARG A 23 40.85 33.13 -2.95
CA ARG A 23 42.02 32.65 -3.71
C ARG A 23 42.17 31.14 -3.69
N LEU A 24 41.90 30.50 -2.55
CA LEU A 24 41.92 29.05 -2.44
C LEU A 24 40.81 28.42 -3.28
N GLY A 25 39.61 29.02 -3.28
CA GLY A 25 38.48 28.57 -4.10
C GLY A 25 38.80 28.59 -5.59
N GLU A 26 39.33 29.70 -6.10
CA GLU A 26 39.77 29.80 -7.50
C GLU A 26 40.85 28.76 -7.83
N TRP A 27 41.80 28.54 -6.91
CA TRP A 27 42.85 27.54 -7.10
C TRP A 27 42.28 26.11 -7.17
N LEU A 28 41.34 25.78 -6.28
CA LEU A 28 40.65 24.48 -6.25
C LEU A 28 39.83 24.22 -7.51
N VAL A 29 39.17 25.25 -8.07
CA VAL A 29 38.44 25.11 -9.33
C VAL A 29 39.42 24.89 -10.49
N ALA A 30 40.53 25.62 -10.52
CA ALA A 30 41.54 25.48 -11.57
C ALA A 30 42.32 24.15 -11.52
N HIS A 31 42.49 23.57 -10.33
CA HIS A 31 43.21 22.30 -10.12
C HIS A 31 42.28 21.13 -9.76
N GLY A 32 40.97 21.35 -9.86
CA GLY A 32 39.99 20.30 -9.65
C GLY A 32 40.09 19.25 -10.76
N PRO A 33 39.80 17.97 -10.46
CA PRO A 33 39.68 16.98 -11.52
C PRO A 33 38.57 17.42 -12.47
N VAL A 34 38.87 17.40 -13.77
CA VAL A 34 37.86 17.61 -14.81
C VAL A 34 36.78 16.56 -14.65
N SER A 35 35.56 16.98 -14.30
CA SER A 35 34.40 16.11 -14.43
C SER A 35 34.27 15.76 -15.91
N GLU A 36 34.34 14.47 -16.22
CA GLU A 36 34.00 13.98 -17.55
C GLU A 36 32.60 14.51 -17.89
N ALA A 37 32.48 15.16 -19.05
CA ALA A 37 31.17 15.53 -19.55
C ALA A 37 30.31 14.25 -19.61
N PRO A 38 29.01 14.29 -19.25
CA PRO A 38 28.14 13.18 -19.54
C PRO A 38 28.28 12.88 -21.03
N LEU A 39 28.60 11.63 -21.36
CA LEU A 39 28.62 11.15 -22.73
C LEU A 39 27.32 11.61 -23.40
N ASP A 40 27.46 12.47 -24.41
CA ASP A 40 26.36 12.88 -25.25
C ASP A 40 25.98 11.65 -26.07
N THR A 41 25.10 10.80 -25.52
CA THR A 41 24.59 9.57 -26.16
C THR A 41 23.63 9.89 -27.31
N THR A 42 23.86 11.01 -28.01
CA THR A 42 23.04 11.46 -29.15
C THR A 42 23.70 11.16 -30.49
N ASP A 43 24.93 10.62 -30.50
CA ASP A 43 25.68 10.29 -31.73
C ASP A 43 25.91 8.77 -31.93
N ILE A 44 25.05 7.94 -31.33
CA ILE A 44 24.80 6.59 -31.85
C ILE A 44 23.62 6.75 -32.80
N THR A 45 23.89 6.69 -34.09
CA THR A 45 22.90 6.54 -35.16
C THR A 45 21.70 5.72 -34.66
N ASP A 46 20.55 6.39 -34.50
CA ASP A 46 19.31 5.89 -33.90
C ASP A 46 18.59 4.93 -34.87
N VAL A 47 19.34 3.98 -35.44
CA VAL A 47 18.81 2.89 -36.25
C VAL A 47 18.42 1.81 -35.25
N PRO A 48 17.13 1.66 -34.92
CA PRO A 48 16.70 0.56 -34.07
C PRO A 48 17.12 -0.73 -34.76
N VAL A 49 18.00 -1.51 -34.12
CA VAL A 49 18.26 -2.88 -34.56
C VAL A 49 16.91 -3.58 -34.50
N LEU A 50 16.38 -4.06 -35.62
CA LEU A 50 15.08 -4.73 -35.65
C LEU A 50 15.28 -6.24 -35.48
N ASP A 51 14.38 -6.86 -34.74
CA ASP A 51 14.27 -8.32 -34.65
C ASP A 51 13.71 -8.91 -35.96
N ALA A 52 13.69 -10.25 -36.08
CA ALA A 52 13.11 -10.97 -37.20
C ALA A 52 11.64 -10.58 -37.49
N ASP A 53 10.92 -10.13 -36.45
CA ASP A 53 9.53 -9.67 -36.53
C ASP A 53 9.39 -8.16 -36.85
N GLY A 54 10.49 -7.46 -37.16
CA GLY A 54 10.46 -6.03 -37.49
C GLY A 54 10.14 -5.11 -36.30
N ARG A 55 10.31 -5.60 -35.07
CA ARG A 55 10.18 -4.82 -33.83
C ARG A 55 11.55 -4.36 -33.34
N PRO A 56 11.67 -3.23 -32.63
CA PRO A 56 12.94 -2.81 -32.04
C PRO A 56 13.49 -3.91 -31.11
N PHE A 57 14.69 -4.40 -31.42
CA PHE A 57 15.39 -5.41 -30.65
C PHE A 57 15.92 -4.77 -29.36
N MET A 58 15.38 -5.24 -28.23
CA MET A 58 15.89 -4.95 -26.90
C MET A 58 16.51 -6.24 -26.36
N ALA A 59 17.81 -6.23 -26.07
CA ALA A 59 18.47 -7.39 -25.46
C ALA A 59 17.93 -7.59 -24.03
N GLN A 60 17.00 -8.51 -23.85
CA GLN A 60 16.46 -8.84 -22.53
C GLN A 60 17.54 -9.59 -21.72
N PRO A 61 17.84 -9.17 -20.48
CA PRO A 61 18.81 -9.88 -19.64
C PRO A 61 18.30 -11.29 -19.29
N PRO A 62 19.20 -12.28 -19.11
CA PRO A 62 18.82 -13.63 -18.76
C PRO A 62 18.20 -13.67 -17.36
N GLN A 63 17.01 -14.27 -17.26
CA GLN A 63 16.26 -14.45 -16.02
C GLN A 63 16.36 -15.90 -15.54
N PRO A 64 16.21 -16.17 -14.23
CA PRO A 64 16.06 -17.54 -13.76
C PRO A 64 14.74 -18.11 -14.29
N LEU A 65 14.84 -19.16 -15.09
CA LEU A 65 13.71 -19.90 -15.63
C LEU A 65 13.16 -20.90 -14.59
N ILE A 66 11.97 -21.45 -14.87
CA ILE A 66 11.29 -22.44 -14.01
C ILE A 66 12.15 -23.71 -13.83
N ASN A 67 13.02 -24.03 -14.80
CA ASN A 67 13.97 -25.13 -14.74
C ASN A 67 15.25 -24.80 -13.94
N GLY A 68 15.37 -23.58 -13.39
CA GLY A 68 16.53 -23.09 -12.64
C GLY A 68 17.71 -22.60 -13.49
N THR A 69 17.64 -22.66 -14.82
CA THR A 69 18.69 -22.13 -15.70
C THR A 69 18.49 -20.64 -15.97
N LEU A 70 19.58 -19.93 -16.26
CA LEU A 70 19.50 -18.53 -16.71
C LEU A 70 19.18 -18.50 -18.22
N GLY A 71 18.12 -17.81 -18.61
CA GLY A 71 17.72 -17.67 -20.01
C GLY A 71 16.62 -16.62 -20.21
N VAL A 72 16.31 -16.31 -21.47
CA VAL A 72 15.19 -15.41 -21.79
C VAL A 72 13.89 -16.22 -21.75
N PRO A 73 12.87 -15.80 -20.98
CA PRO A 73 11.57 -16.47 -21.00
C PRO A 73 10.96 -16.45 -22.41
N GLN A 74 10.36 -17.56 -22.82
CA GLN A 74 9.59 -17.60 -24.06
C GLN A 74 8.34 -16.71 -23.91
N PRO A 75 7.96 -15.93 -24.93
CA PRO A 75 6.73 -15.16 -24.88
C PRO A 75 5.54 -16.10 -24.69
N VAL A 76 4.67 -15.77 -23.72
CA VAL A 76 3.43 -16.51 -23.52
C VAL A 76 2.56 -16.27 -24.74
N THR A 77 2.00 -17.34 -25.31
CA THR A 77 1.04 -17.21 -26.41
C THR A 77 -0.17 -16.43 -25.94
N ASP A 78 -0.53 -15.35 -26.63
CA ASP A 78 -1.74 -14.59 -26.33
C ASP A 78 -2.96 -15.49 -26.48
N ILE A 79 -3.58 -15.82 -25.35
CA ILE A 79 -4.86 -16.52 -25.31
C ILE A 79 -5.94 -15.47 -25.53
N ALA A 80 -6.72 -15.61 -26.60
CA ALA A 80 -7.90 -14.80 -26.81
C ALA A 80 -8.96 -15.17 -25.75
N TRP A 81 -8.95 -14.46 -24.62
CA TRP A 81 -9.97 -14.58 -23.59
C TRP A 81 -11.30 -14.05 -24.13
N HIS A 82 -12.09 -14.93 -24.76
CA HIS A 82 -13.46 -14.66 -25.15
C HIS A 82 -14.38 -15.44 -24.23
N ILE A 83 -15.33 -14.75 -23.57
CA ILE A 83 -16.40 -15.41 -22.82
C ILE A 83 -17.47 -15.74 -23.84
N PRO A 84 -17.73 -17.03 -24.15
CA PRO A 84 -18.83 -17.38 -25.04
C PRO A 84 -20.14 -16.94 -24.40
N GLU A 85 -20.99 -16.24 -25.16
CA GLU A 85 -22.32 -15.73 -24.72
C GLU A 85 -23.18 -16.84 -24.07
N GLN A 86 -22.99 -18.09 -24.50
CA GLN A 86 -23.67 -19.26 -23.94
C GLN A 86 -23.31 -19.51 -22.47
N ALA A 87 -22.06 -19.26 -22.06
CA ALA A 87 -21.61 -19.47 -20.68
C ALA A 87 -22.25 -18.47 -19.70
N LEU A 88 -22.61 -17.26 -20.14
CA LEU A 88 -23.34 -16.31 -19.31
C LEU A 88 -24.77 -16.79 -19.04
N SER A 89 -25.42 -17.37 -20.05
CA SER A 89 -26.77 -17.91 -19.91
C SER A 89 -26.78 -19.13 -18.99
N GLU A 90 -25.83 -20.05 -19.19
CA GLU A 90 -25.69 -21.28 -18.39
C GLU A 90 -25.36 -20.96 -16.92
N THR A 91 -24.50 -19.96 -16.66
CA THR A 91 -24.19 -19.50 -15.29
C THR A 91 -25.40 -18.82 -14.63
N THR A 92 -26.28 -18.17 -15.41
CA THR A 92 -27.48 -17.53 -14.87
C THR A 92 -28.56 -18.56 -14.54
N GLU A 93 -28.68 -19.63 -15.34
CA GLU A 93 -29.66 -20.70 -15.10
C GLU A 93 -29.25 -21.68 -13.99
N ASP A 94 -27.95 -21.94 -13.78
CA ASP A 94 -27.44 -22.86 -12.75
C ASP A 94 -27.09 -22.17 -11.41
N ALA A 95 -27.11 -20.83 -11.37
CA ALA A 95 -26.90 -20.13 -10.12
C ALA A 95 -28.13 -20.28 -9.20
N GLY A 96 -27.96 -20.99 -8.08
CA GLY A 96 -28.85 -20.88 -6.90
C GLY A 96 -28.88 -19.47 -6.27
N ILE A 97 -28.31 -18.48 -6.95
CA ILE A 97 -28.25 -17.07 -6.62
C ILE A 97 -29.10 -16.34 -7.66
N ALA A 98 -30.32 -15.95 -7.28
CA ALA A 98 -31.15 -15.10 -8.11
C ALA A 98 -30.48 -13.71 -8.24
N LEU A 99 -29.87 -13.45 -9.40
CA LEU A 99 -29.30 -12.13 -9.71
C LEU A 99 -30.46 -11.18 -10.04
N ALA A 100 -30.81 -10.31 -9.10
CA ALA A 100 -31.79 -9.25 -9.32
C ALA A 100 -31.20 -8.20 -10.28
N THR A 101 -31.40 -8.38 -11.58
CA THR A 101 -31.02 -7.41 -12.62
C THR A 101 -32.08 -6.32 -12.84
N THR A 102 -33.20 -6.40 -12.12
CA THR A 102 -34.26 -5.40 -12.17
C THR A 102 -33.88 -4.17 -11.32
N PRO A 103 -33.81 -2.97 -11.92
CA PRO A 103 -33.57 -1.74 -11.16
C PRO A 103 -34.78 -1.44 -10.27
N ILE A 104 -34.58 -1.44 -8.95
CA ILE A 104 -35.60 -1.01 -7.99
C ILE A 104 -35.50 0.49 -7.73
N THR A 105 -36.64 1.14 -7.52
CA THR A 105 -36.67 2.56 -7.14
C THR A 105 -36.42 2.72 -5.63
N MET A 106 -35.98 3.91 -5.19
CA MET A 106 -35.68 4.15 -3.76
C MET A 106 -36.92 4.00 -2.88
N ASP A 107 -38.09 4.44 -3.36
CA ASP A 107 -39.36 4.33 -2.62
C ASP A 107 -39.81 2.86 -2.49
N GLU A 108 -39.61 2.07 -3.54
CA GLU A 108 -39.85 0.64 -3.56
C GLU A 108 -38.87 -0.12 -2.65
N ALA A 109 -37.61 0.28 -2.61
CA ALA A 109 -36.61 -0.26 -1.68
C ALA A 109 -37.00 -0.01 -0.21
N ILE A 110 -37.49 1.20 0.11
CA ILE A 110 -38.00 1.53 1.44
C ILE A 110 -39.20 0.65 1.77
N GLN A 111 -40.14 0.47 0.83
CA GLN A 111 -41.32 -0.35 1.03
C GLN A 111 -40.98 -1.83 1.29
N ILE A 112 -40.06 -2.41 0.51
CA ILE A 112 -39.58 -3.79 0.68
C ILE A 112 -38.85 -3.96 2.03
N SER A 113 -38.05 -2.96 2.43
CA SER A 113 -37.37 -2.99 3.73
C SER A 113 -38.33 -2.84 4.93
N ALA A 114 -39.43 -2.10 4.74
CA ALA A 114 -40.45 -1.88 5.77
C ALA A 114 -41.44 -3.05 5.86
N SER A 115 -41.68 -3.76 4.75
CA SER A 115 -42.55 -4.94 4.67
C SER A 115 -41.82 -6.23 5.04
N GLY A 116 -41.00 -6.22 6.12
CA GLY A 116 -40.12 -7.31 6.57
C GLY A 116 -40.79 -8.65 6.96
N ASN A 117 -41.93 -8.97 6.35
CA ASN A 117 -42.69 -10.21 6.50
C ASN A 117 -43.29 -10.71 5.16
N THR A 118 -42.85 -10.17 4.01
CA THR A 118 -43.15 -10.77 2.70
C THR A 118 -42.16 -11.88 2.41
N ASP A 119 -42.66 -13.09 2.18
CA ASP A 119 -41.94 -14.29 1.73
C ASP A 119 -40.83 -13.94 0.72
N PHE A 120 -39.61 -13.78 1.22
CA PHE A 120 -38.43 -13.63 0.37
C PHE A 120 -38.05 -15.04 -0.07
N GLN A 121 -38.13 -15.35 -1.36
CA GLN A 121 -37.72 -16.67 -1.87
C GLN A 121 -36.24 -16.64 -2.25
N GLY A 122 -35.42 -17.50 -1.64
CA GLY A 122 -33.99 -17.69 -1.96
C GLY A 122 -33.04 -17.24 -0.84
N ILE A 123 -31.81 -16.83 -1.18
CA ILE A 123 -30.74 -16.44 -0.23
C ILE A 123 -31.13 -15.24 0.66
N ALA A 124 -32.19 -14.51 0.31
CA ALA A 124 -32.75 -13.43 1.12
C ALA A 124 -33.70 -13.90 2.25
N ASP A 125 -34.07 -15.19 2.29
CA ASP A 125 -34.78 -15.79 3.43
C ASP A 125 -33.80 -16.06 4.58
N VAL A 126 -33.62 -15.05 5.42
CA VAL A 126 -32.86 -15.16 6.67
C VAL A 126 -33.75 -15.61 7.84
N GLY A 127 -35.03 -15.93 7.60
CA GLY A 127 -36.00 -16.35 8.62
C GLY A 127 -35.90 -17.82 9.00
N ASP A 128 -35.49 -18.69 8.06
CA ASP A 128 -35.28 -20.14 8.27
C ASP A 128 -33.82 -20.50 8.66
N LEU A 129 -32.93 -19.50 8.77
CA LEU A 129 -31.63 -19.69 9.41
C LEU A 129 -31.84 -19.81 10.92
N GLY A 130 -32.21 -21.02 11.36
CA GLY A 130 -32.50 -21.44 12.74
C GLY A 130 -31.40 -21.14 13.76
N LEU A 131 -31.17 -19.85 14.04
CA LEU A 131 -30.39 -19.31 15.14
C LEU A 131 -31.22 -19.39 16.43
N SER A 132 -31.76 -20.58 16.71
CA SER A 132 -32.07 -20.94 18.08
C SER A 132 -30.75 -21.18 18.81
N ALA A 133 -30.49 -20.31 19.78
CA ALA A 133 -29.30 -20.30 20.62
C ALA A 133 -29.24 -21.56 21.52
N ALA A 134 -28.89 -22.70 20.96
CA ALA A 134 -28.36 -23.86 21.67
C ALA A 134 -27.93 -24.93 20.64
N ASP A 135 -26.62 -25.18 20.62
CA ASP A 135 -26.06 -26.50 20.29
C ASP A 135 -26.11 -26.95 18.82
N PHE A 136 -25.09 -26.62 18.01
CA PHE A 136 -24.60 -27.54 16.97
C PHE A 136 -23.09 -27.47 16.78
N ASN A 137 -22.48 -28.55 17.26
CA ASN A 137 -21.16 -29.07 16.95
C ASN A 137 -20.98 -29.26 15.42
N ASN A 138 -19.76 -28.96 14.98
CA ASN A 138 -19.25 -28.95 13.60
C ASN A 138 -19.45 -30.30 12.82
N PRO A 139 -19.40 -30.28 11.47
CA PRO A 139 -18.12 -30.68 10.87
C PRO A 139 -17.83 -30.06 9.49
N ILE A 140 -17.01 -29.00 9.42
CA ILE A 140 -15.82 -28.91 8.55
C ILE A 140 -14.80 -28.02 9.29
N GLY A 141 -13.56 -28.50 9.41
CA GLY A 141 -12.53 -27.92 10.27
C GLY A 141 -12.02 -26.56 9.81
N MET A 142 -12.28 -25.54 10.64
CA MET A 142 -11.41 -24.37 10.76
C MET A 142 -11.12 -24.22 12.25
N THR A 143 -9.84 -24.17 12.60
CA THR A 143 -9.38 -23.80 13.94
C THR A 143 -10.04 -22.48 14.36
N PRO A 144 -10.53 -22.35 15.60
CA PRO A 144 -11.29 -21.19 16.03
C PRO A 144 -10.45 -19.91 15.89
N PRO A 145 -10.91 -18.88 15.17
CA PRO A 145 -10.34 -17.55 15.33
C PRO A 145 -10.64 -17.09 16.76
N VAL A 146 -9.59 -16.61 17.41
CA VAL A 146 -9.58 -16.02 18.75
C VAL A 146 -10.69 -14.94 18.83
N PRO A 147 -11.43 -14.80 19.95
CA PRO A 147 -12.56 -13.88 20.05
C PRO A 147 -12.11 -12.45 19.77
N ILE A 148 -12.63 -11.85 18.70
CA ILE A 148 -12.55 -10.42 18.47
C ILE A 148 -13.65 -9.79 19.34
N PRO A 149 -13.35 -8.98 20.37
CA PRO A 149 -14.38 -8.27 21.10
C PRO A 149 -15.08 -7.25 20.18
N ALA A 150 -16.41 -7.23 20.25
CA ALA A 150 -17.30 -6.33 19.53
C ALA A 150 -16.95 -4.84 19.74
N PRO A 151 -17.21 -3.95 18.77
CA PRO A 151 -16.89 -2.53 18.89
C PRO A 151 -17.83 -1.85 19.90
N SER A 152 -17.30 -1.43 21.04
CA SER A 152 -17.98 -0.50 21.93
C SER A 152 -17.72 0.93 21.46
N SER A 153 -18.75 1.53 20.85
CA SER A 153 -18.83 2.95 20.56
C SER A 153 -19.10 3.73 21.86
N GLN A 154 -18.04 4.12 22.57
CA GLN A 154 -18.14 5.10 23.65
C GLN A 154 -17.07 6.19 23.47
N ALA A 155 -17.48 7.23 22.76
CA ALA A 155 -16.82 8.52 22.75
C ALA A 155 -16.92 9.19 24.13
N ASN A 156 -15.91 10.01 24.46
CA ASN A 156 -15.81 10.91 25.60
C ASN A 156 -15.36 10.35 26.96
N GLY A 157 -14.20 9.67 26.92
CA GLY A 157 -13.17 9.65 27.99
C GLY A 157 -11.76 9.48 27.41
N GLY A 158 -11.64 9.78 26.12
CA GLY A 158 -11.06 8.85 25.15
C GLY A 158 -9.78 9.31 24.50
N GLN A 159 -8.78 9.76 25.27
CA GLN A 159 -7.42 9.90 24.73
C GLN A 159 -6.48 8.80 25.21
N GLN A 160 -6.58 8.34 26.46
CA GLN A 160 -5.67 7.32 26.99
C GLN A 160 -6.16 5.88 26.75
N ASN A 161 -7.47 5.65 26.74
CA ASN A 161 -8.00 4.28 26.61
C ASN A 161 -7.71 3.65 25.23
N TRP A 162 -7.90 4.40 24.14
CA TRP A 162 -7.57 3.87 22.81
C TRP A 162 -6.07 3.69 22.60
N GLN A 163 -5.22 4.49 23.25
CA GLN A 163 -3.76 4.34 23.18
C GLN A 163 -3.32 3.02 23.85
N ASN A 164 -3.98 2.64 24.95
CA ASN A 164 -3.76 1.37 25.63
C ASN A 164 -4.25 0.18 24.79
N ASN A 165 -5.41 0.31 24.14
CA ASN A 165 -5.89 -0.73 23.22
C ASN A 165 -4.96 -0.88 22.01
N LEU A 166 -4.47 0.22 21.45
CA LEU A 166 -3.50 0.21 20.35
C LEU A 166 -2.18 -0.47 20.78
N SER A 167 -1.64 -0.16 21.97
CA SER A 167 -0.40 -0.77 22.43
C SER A 167 -0.55 -2.27 22.70
N GLN A 168 -1.69 -2.70 23.23
CA GLN A 168 -2.02 -4.10 23.41
C GLN A 168 -2.14 -4.85 22.07
N GLU A 169 -2.77 -4.25 21.07
CA GLU A 169 -2.93 -4.84 19.74
C GLU A 169 -1.60 -4.90 18.98
N LEU A 170 -0.76 -3.87 19.09
CA LEU A 170 0.62 -3.88 18.60
C LEU A 170 1.44 -5.01 19.25
N GLN A 171 1.27 -5.23 20.56
CA GLN A 171 1.91 -6.34 21.27
C GLN A 171 1.38 -7.70 20.76
N ALA A 172 0.09 -7.83 20.48
CA ALA A 172 -0.45 -9.05 19.88
C ALA A 172 0.12 -9.30 18.47
N CYS A 173 0.31 -8.25 17.67
CA CYS A 173 0.99 -8.35 16.38
C CYS A 173 2.43 -8.85 16.51
N THR A 174 3.10 -8.60 17.66
CA THR A 174 4.48 -9.09 17.87
C THR A 174 4.58 -10.62 17.93
N ALA A 175 3.49 -11.32 18.25
CA ALA A 175 3.42 -12.79 18.31
C ALA A 175 3.26 -13.44 16.92
N LEU A 176 2.94 -12.65 15.89
CA LEU A 176 2.84 -13.12 14.52
C LEU A 176 4.23 -13.26 13.86
N GLY A 177 4.25 -13.98 12.73
CA GLY A 177 5.43 -14.14 11.90
C GLY A 177 5.97 -12.80 11.36
N PHE A 178 7.22 -12.83 10.90
CA PHE A 178 7.92 -11.64 10.39
C PHE A 178 7.14 -10.91 9.28
N PHE A 179 6.44 -11.65 8.42
CA PHE A 179 5.70 -11.09 7.28
C PHE A 179 4.32 -10.54 7.65
N ASP A 180 3.69 -11.06 8.71
CA ASP A 180 2.35 -10.64 9.15
C ASP A 180 2.41 -9.49 10.18
N ARG A 181 3.56 -9.33 10.84
CA ARG A 181 3.82 -8.23 11.78
C ARG A 181 3.58 -6.84 11.18
N PRO A 182 4.13 -6.48 10.00
CA PRO A 182 3.94 -5.16 9.41
C PRO A 182 2.50 -4.89 9.00
N SER A 183 1.80 -5.88 8.44
CA SER A 183 0.40 -5.75 8.02
C SER A 183 -0.53 -5.62 9.22
N CYS A 184 -0.34 -6.44 10.26
CA CYS A 184 -1.09 -6.35 11.51
C CYS A 184 -0.88 -5.01 12.22
N ALA A 185 0.39 -4.56 12.35
CA ALA A 185 0.70 -3.28 12.98
C ALA A 185 0.13 -2.09 12.20
N TRP A 186 0.11 -2.16 10.86
CA TRP A 186 -0.48 -1.13 10.02
C TRP A 186 -2.01 -1.10 10.13
N ALA A 187 -2.67 -2.26 10.12
CA ALA A 187 -4.12 -2.38 10.30
C ALA A 187 -4.58 -1.82 11.66
N ALA A 188 -3.89 -2.19 12.74
CA ALA A 188 -4.15 -1.67 14.09
C ALA A 188 -3.97 -0.14 14.12
N ARG A 189 -2.89 0.38 13.53
CA ARG A 189 -2.65 1.83 13.47
C ARG A 189 -3.70 2.55 12.65
N ASN A 190 -4.18 2.03 11.53
CA ASN A 190 -5.30 2.65 10.81
C ASN A 190 -6.56 2.68 11.67
N ARG A 191 -6.90 1.56 12.32
CA ARG A 191 -8.09 1.47 13.18
C ARG A 191 -8.13 2.50 14.31
N TYR A 192 -6.99 2.82 14.91
CA TYR A 192 -6.95 3.76 16.06
C TYR A 192 -6.35 5.14 15.73
N CYS A 193 -5.28 5.23 14.94
CA CYS A 193 -4.62 6.50 14.64
C CYS A 193 -5.40 7.34 13.62
N GLU A 194 -6.15 6.72 12.69
CA GLU A 194 -6.95 7.44 11.68
C GLU A 194 -8.16 8.15 12.29
N PRO A 195 -9.05 7.49 13.07
CA PRO A 195 -10.23 8.17 13.64
C PRO A 195 -9.85 9.24 14.68
N ASN A 196 -8.71 9.08 15.34
CA ASN A 196 -8.25 9.99 16.39
C ASN A 196 -7.26 11.06 15.90
N ASN A 197 -7.00 11.16 14.58
CA ASN A 197 -6.05 12.11 13.98
C ASN A 197 -4.68 12.14 14.69
N ALA A 198 -4.17 10.97 15.06
CA ALA A 198 -3.00 10.84 15.94
C ALA A 198 -1.67 10.57 15.22
N TRP A 199 -1.70 10.45 13.88
CA TRP A 199 -0.50 10.27 13.05
C TRP A 199 0.54 11.37 13.33
N GLY A 200 1.76 10.97 13.70
CA GLY A 200 2.85 11.89 14.01
C GLY A 200 2.71 12.69 15.32
N ARG A 201 1.66 12.43 16.11
CA ARG A 201 1.39 13.14 17.38
C ARG A 201 1.63 12.27 18.62
N VAL A 202 1.55 10.96 18.48
CA VAL A 202 1.76 9.99 19.57
C VAL A 202 2.84 8.98 19.20
N ALA A 203 3.58 8.46 20.19
CA ALA A 203 4.72 7.57 19.97
C ALA A 203 4.39 6.32 19.13
N ASN A 204 3.17 5.80 19.25
CA ASN A 204 2.74 4.57 18.57
C ASN A 204 2.22 4.79 17.13
N CYS A 205 2.08 6.05 16.69
CA CYS A 205 1.61 6.42 15.36
C CYS A 205 2.69 7.27 14.66
N PRO A 206 3.51 6.69 13.75
CA PRO A 206 4.55 7.43 13.04
C PRO A 206 3.94 8.56 12.18
N ALA A 207 4.73 9.56 11.76
CA ALA A 207 4.25 10.53 10.77
C ALA A 207 3.99 9.80 9.44
N LYS A 208 2.87 10.11 8.76
CA LYS A 208 2.63 9.63 7.40
C LYS A 208 3.66 10.30 6.47
N SER A 209 4.78 9.61 6.20
CA SER A 209 5.64 9.95 5.07
C SER A 209 4.98 9.34 3.83
N PHE A 210 4.47 10.20 2.96
CA PHE A 210 4.10 9.82 1.60
C PHE A 210 5.35 9.63 0.76
#